data_AF-A0A7W7DCU2-F1
#
_entry.id   AF-A0A7W7DCU2-F1
#
_cell.length_a   1.000
_cell.length_b   1.000
_cell.length_c   1.000
_cell.angle_alpha   90.00
_cell.angle_beta   90.00
_cell.angle_gamma   90.00
#
_symmetry.space_group_name_H-M   'P 1'
#
loop_
_entity.id
_entity.type
_entity.pdbx_description
1 polymer ?
#
loop_
_entity_poly.entity_id
_entity_poly.type
_entity_poly.pdbx_seq_one_letter_code
_entity_poly.pdbx_strand_id
1 'polypeptide(L)'
;MTLPAGVEDHVAAVLEAWTGKGLEISDRRSKMMFVAGEGPDVIAYYAVLCGLANRWVDVQVKGVALDMPQIYEEGRGLSDAGRSSPPPKWAQVGGEDPRHMPHVAFEPGTPLSPEAVSMIRWASRLRMVPPRRVKPALECFALVAGIRETKGHHWPVLSTGLEPEPKNKNTSGQGIDLEKLWQRISMNRRRRVRDDYEIVEAETGREDYRKLADANVTPIDSVLLRLGSSATTDGPPVWACPRPDRHKERNPRPTLRIRDNKAGCHVCDKEPLTPAQLVADTLEITPDEAAAFIVDLKCSIDRPSRGYPRPELVAPPPPGTLVTARVIASKPDRFDCEIYDAGVGYRREAVIWRPDTANLPSGVVPLQLRRGDVVTALTAEFHRAAPGKRGYWQLSITDPMLAVRAMASQVSEIIDGRIVVKQVARVMGACTKLVVAPTVEHLDARGACTSGDGIRCEAARRLINKPRGREHLQIIVYSSDRHQYLVNAMHPAVAVEVLIRGDNAIVAVPPLQVPSGVGQGGVNAELAGKLTGLYVEAVAAGTDLEVAMSDLQDRRRRRRTA
;
A
#
# COMPACT_ATOMS: atom_id res chain seq x y z
N MET A 1 -27.82 -22.09 23.89
CA MET A 1 -26.69 -21.23 23.49
C MET A 1 -27.26 -20.02 22.80
N THR A 2 -27.24 -18.86 23.44
CA THR A 2 -27.71 -17.59 22.86
C THR A 2 -26.58 -16.99 22.05
N LEU A 3 -26.71 -17.03 20.72
CA LEU A 3 -25.83 -16.27 19.82
C LEU A 3 -26.07 -14.77 20.11
N PRO A 4 -25.04 -13.97 20.44
CA PRO A 4 -25.22 -12.53 20.67
C PRO A 4 -25.79 -11.85 19.41
N ALA A 5 -26.72 -10.93 19.62
CA ALA A 5 -27.41 -10.22 18.56
C ALA A 5 -26.44 -9.33 17.76
N GLY A 6 -26.55 -9.37 16.43
CA GLY A 6 -25.90 -8.42 15.52
C GLY A 6 -24.69 -9.00 14.78
N VAL A 7 -24.83 -9.17 13.46
CA VAL A 7 -23.73 -9.54 12.53
C VAL A 7 -22.60 -8.49 12.51
N GLU A 8 -22.87 -7.27 13.00
CA GLU A 8 -21.92 -6.16 13.07
C GLU A 8 -20.89 -6.31 14.19
N ASP A 9 -21.30 -6.80 15.37
CA ASP A 9 -20.39 -7.04 16.50
C ASP A 9 -19.41 -8.19 16.22
N HIS A 10 -19.84 -9.21 15.47
CA HIS A 10 -18.99 -10.38 15.19
C HIS A 10 -17.81 -10.06 14.27
N VAL A 11 -18.00 -9.23 13.23
CA VAL A 11 -16.90 -8.88 12.31
C VAL A 11 -15.90 -7.96 12.99
N ALA A 12 -16.38 -6.96 13.75
CA ALA A 12 -15.52 -6.05 14.49
C ALA A 12 -14.75 -6.79 15.58
N ALA A 13 -15.41 -7.59 16.41
CA ALA A 13 -14.78 -8.36 17.48
C ALA A 13 -13.78 -9.41 16.95
N VAL A 14 -14.08 -10.08 15.83
CA VAL A 14 -13.15 -11.03 15.21
C VAL A 14 -11.95 -10.29 14.62
N LEU A 15 -12.15 -9.19 13.90
CA LEU A 15 -11.04 -8.40 13.36
C LEU A 15 -10.17 -7.81 14.48
N GLU A 16 -10.79 -7.29 15.54
CA GLU A 16 -10.12 -6.71 16.71
C GLU A 16 -9.34 -7.77 17.50
N ALA A 17 -9.92 -8.96 17.69
CA ALA A 17 -9.24 -10.11 18.29
C ALA A 17 -8.07 -10.61 17.44
N TRP A 18 -8.11 -10.42 16.12
CA TRP A 18 -7.06 -10.83 15.19
C TRP A 18 -5.94 -9.78 15.08
N THR A 19 -6.28 -8.49 15.03
CA THR A 19 -5.28 -7.41 15.14
C THR A 19 -4.62 -7.39 16.52
N GLY A 20 -5.36 -7.68 17.60
CA GLY A 20 -4.82 -7.82 18.95
C GLY A 20 -3.88 -9.01 19.12
N LYS A 21 -3.89 -9.98 18.19
CA LYS A 21 -2.97 -11.13 18.13
C LYS A 21 -1.81 -10.95 17.15
N GLY A 22 -1.64 -9.76 16.57
CA GLY A 22 -0.48 -9.40 15.74
C GLY A 22 -0.52 -9.93 14.31
N LEU A 23 -1.70 -10.22 13.76
CA LEU A 23 -1.85 -10.59 12.35
C LEU A 23 -1.72 -9.36 11.44
N GLU A 24 -0.62 -9.27 10.70
CA GLU A 24 -0.31 -8.16 9.80
C GLU A 24 -0.76 -8.42 8.35
N ILE A 25 -0.64 -7.40 7.50
CA ILE A 25 -0.93 -7.52 6.05
C ILE A 25 0.01 -8.52 5.37
N SER A 26 1.23 -8.67 5.90
CA SER A 26 2.28 -9.60 5.46
C SER A 26 1.88 -11.09 5.64
N ASP A 27 1.13 -11.42 6.69
CA ASP A 27 0.67 -12.78 7.00
C ASP A 27 -0.37 -13.32 6.00
N ARG A 28 -0.93 -12.46 5.16
CA ARG A 28 -1.96 -12.84 4.16
C ARG A 28 -1.39 -13.61 2.96
N ARG A 29 -0.06 -13.65 2.81
CA ARG A 29 0.65 -14.31 1.70
C ARG A 29 1.48 -15.52 2.11
N SER A 30 1.65 -15.74 3.41
CA SER A 30 2.36 -16.91 3.94
C SER A 30 1.50 -18.18 3.83
N LYS A 31 2.12 -19.35 3.96
CA LYS A 31 1.41 -20.62 4.21
C LYS A 31 0.81 -20.55 5.61
N MET A 32 -0.38 -19.95 5.70
CA MET A 32 -1.17 -19.90 6.92
C MET A 32 -1.67 -21.31 7.24
N MET A 33 -1.62 -21.70 8.50
CA MET A 33 -2.29 -22.88 9.01
C MET A 33 -3.22 -22.42 10.13
N PHE A 34 -4.50 -22.70 9.98
CA PHE A 34 -5.49 -22.36 10.99
C PHE A 34 -5.53 -23.45 12.05
N VAL A 35 -5.11 -23.15 13.27
CA VAL A 35 -5.23 -24.09 14.39
C VAL A 35 -6.63 -23.92 14.98
N ALA A 36 -7.50 -24.90 14.73
CA ALA A 36 -8.89 -24.86 15.16
C ALA A 36 -9.01 -25.10 16.68
N GLY A 37 -9.73 -24.19 17.35
CA GLY A 37 -10.15 -24.36 18.75
C GLY A 37 -11.28 -25.38 18.91
N GLU A 38 -11.83 -25.50 20.11
CA GLU A 38 -13.01 -26.34 20.37
C GLU A 38 -14.32 -25.57 20.14
N GLY A 39 -15.34 -26.24 19.60
CA GLY A 39 -16.69 -25.68 19.41
C GLY A 39 -17.07 -25.35 17.95
N PRO A 40 -18.36 -25.09 17.68
CA PRO A 40 -18.88 -24.89 16.32
C PRO A 40 -18.58 -23.51 15.72
N ASP A 41 -18.29 -22.50 16.55
CA ASP A 41 -18.01 -21.12 16.12
C ASP A 41 -16.76 -21.03 15.23
N VAL A 42 -15.89 -22.04 15.30
CA VAL A 42 -14.69 -22.22 14.49
C VAL A 42 -14.98 -22.06 12.99
N ILE A 43 -16.15 -22.48 12.49
CA ILE A 43 -16.52 -22.33 11.08
C ILE A 43 -16.65 -20.85 10.69
N ALA A 44 -17.20 -20.01 11.57
CA ALA A 44 -17.34 -18.58 11.30
C ALA A 44 -15.97 -17.88 11.28
N TYR A 45 -15.09 -18.21 12.23
CA TYR A 45 -13.70 -17.73 12.25
C TYR A 45 -12.92 -18.19 11.02
N TYR A 46 -13.12 -19.44 10.60
CA TYR A 46 -12.49 -19.99 9.41
C TYR A 46 -13.01 -19.33 8.13
N ALA A 47 -14.32 -19.08 8.02
CA ALA A 47 -14.92 -18.34 6.92
C ALA A 47 -14.36 -16.91 6.80
N VAL A 48 -14.15 -16.23 7.94
CA VAL A 48 -13.48 -14.93 8.01
C VAL A 48 -12.04 -15.01 7.48
N LEU A 49 -11.27 -16.00 7.92
CA LEU A 49 -9.90 -16.23 7.48
C LEU A 49 -9.83 -16.46 5.96
N CYS A 50 -10.69 -17.33 5.42
CA CYS A 50 -10.79 -17.57 4.00
C CYS A 50 -11.19 -16.30 3.22
N GLY A 51 -11.98 -15.40 3.83
CA GLY A 51 -12.30 -14.08 3.29
C GLY A 51 -11.11 -13.13 3.27
N LEU A 52 -10.29 -13.13 4.34
CA LEU A 52 -9.07 -12.33 4.46
C LEU A 52 -7.96 -12.81 3.52
N ALA A 53 -7.74 -14.12 3.45
CA ALA A 53 -6.73 -14.77 2.61
C ALA A 53 -7.19 -14.88 1.14
N ASN A 54 -8.51 -14.88 0.89
CA ASN A 54 -9.15 -15.11 -0.41
C ASN A 54 -8.65 -16.38 -1.12
N ARG A 55 -8.51 -17.42 -0.32
CA ARG A 55 -8.21 -18.79 -0.69
C ARG A 55 -8.60 -19.68 0.47
N TRP A 56 -8.76 -20.97 0.21
CA TRP A 56 -8.84 -21.96 1.28
C TRP A 56 -7.49 -22.04 2.02
N VAL A 57 -7.56 -22.17 3.33
CA VAL A 57 -6.40 -22.24 4.23
C VAL A 57 -6.40 -23.60 4.93
N ASP A 58 -5.24 -24.25 5.03
CA ASP A 58 -5.12 -25.55 5.69
C ASP A 58 -5.46 -25.43 7.17
N VAL A 59 -6.10 -26.46 7.73
CA VAL A 59 -6.55 -26.45 9.12
C VAL A 59 -5.85 -27.54 9.91
N GLN A 60 -5.47 -27.24 11.15
CA GLN A 60 -4.99 -28.24 12.10
C GLN A 60 -6.00 -28.38 13.24
N VAL A 61 -6.47 -29.60 13.48
CA VAL A 61 -7.39 -29.94 14.58
C VAL A 61 -6.70 -30.95 15.49
N LYS A 62 -6.40 -30.59 16.74
CA LYS A 62 -5.74 -31.48 17.73
C LYS A 62 -4.49 -32.19 17.17
N GLY A 63 -3.66 -31.47 16.41
CA GLY A 63 -2.43 -31.99 15.82
C GLY A 63 -2.59 -32.61 14.42
N VAL A 64 -3.81 -32.91 13.98
CA VAL A 64 -4.10 -33.52 12.67
C VAL A 64 -4.37 -32.42 11.64
N ALA A 65 -3.62 -32.43 10.52
CA ALA A 65 -3.86 -31.53 9.40
C ALA A 65 -5.06 -31.98 8.55
N LEU A 66 -5.84 -31.02 8.07
CA LEU A 66 -6.97 -31.17 7.15
C LEU A 66 -6.68 -30.35 5.89
N ASP A 67 -6.68 -31.04 4.75
CA ASP A 67 -6.54 -30.43 3.43
C ASP A 67 -7.91 -29.92 2.96
N MET A 68 -8.23 -28.71 3.43
CA MET A 68 -9.49 -28.05 3.10
C MET A 68 -9.64 -27.76 1.59
N PRO A 69 -8.59 -27.30 0.87
CA PRO A 69 -8.66 -27.16 -0.58
C PRO A 69 -9.04 -28.46 -1.31
N GLN A 70 -8.47 -29.60 -0.91
CA GLN A 70 -8.79 -30.88 -1.54
C GLN A 70 -10.26 -31.26 -1.32
N ILE A 71 -10.77 -31.18 -0.08
CA ILE A 71 -12.18 -31.51 0.25
C ILE A 71 -13.14 -30.60 -0.52
N TYR A 72 -12.76 -29.34 -0.70
CA TYR A 72 -13.52 -28.39 -1.50
C TYR A 72 -13.62 -28.82 -2.98
N GLU A 73 -12.50 -29.19 -3.59
CA GLU A 73 -12.44 -29.68 -4.98
C GLU A 73 -13.19 -31.02 -5.16
N GLU A 74 -13.12 -31.92 -4.18
CA GLU A 74 -13.94 -33.14 -4.15
C GLU A 74 -15.42 -32.80 -4.24
N GLY A 75 -15.90 -31.83 -3.47
CA GLY A 75 -17.29 -31.36 -3.52
C GLY A 75 -17.68 -30.75 -4.87
N ARG A 76 -16.77 -30.02 -5.53
CA ARG A 76 -17.01 -29.50 -6.89
C ARG A 76 -17.19 -30.62 -7.90
N GLY A 77 -16.40 -31.69 -7.77
CA GLY A 77 -16.37 -32.83 -8.69
C GLY A 77 -17.57 -33.78 -8.58
N LEU A 78 -18.42 -33.63 -7.55
CA LEU A 78 -19.59 -34.49 -7.37
C LEU A 78 -20.66 -34.27 -8.45
N SER A 79 -21.06 -35.34 -9.12
CA SER A 79 -22.18 -35.35 -10.05
C SER A 79 -23.51 -35.15 -9.34
N ASP A 80 -24.46 -34.52 -10.02
CA ASP A 80 -25.81 -34.32 -9.52
C ASP A 80 -26.85 -35.00 -10.44
N ALA A 81 -28.07 -35.15 -9.94
CA ALA A 81 -29.24 -35.67 -10.65
C ALA A 81 -29.97 -34.59 -11.48
N GLY A 82 -29.37 -33.41 -11.65
CA GLY A 82 -29.97 -32.28 -12.34
C GLY A 82 -30.85 -31.38 -11.47
N ARG A 83 -31.27 -30.26 -12.06
CA ARG A 83 -32.00 -29.19 -11.37
C ARG A 83 -33.49 -29.49 -11.26
N SER A 84 -34.03 -29.51 -10.05
CA SER A 84 -35.48 -29.51 -9.82
C SER A 84 -36.13 -28.19 -10.25
N SER A 85 -37.35 -28.27 -10.81
CA SER A 85 -38.14 -27.11 -11.23
C SER A 85 -39.53 -27.16 -10.58
N PRO A 86 -39.87 -26.21 -9.68
CA PRO A 86 -39.03 -25.14 -9.15
C PRO A 86 -37.99 -25.65 -8.12
N PRO A 87 -36.81 -25.01 -8.00
CA PRO A 87 -35.82 -25.38 -7.00
C PRO A 87 -36.31 -25.04 -5.58
N PRO A 88 -35.86 -25.78 -4.54
CA PRO A 88 -36.25 -25.50 -3.17
C PRO A 88 -35.81 -24.10 -2.75
N LYS A 89 -36.71 -23.38 -2.06
CA LYS A 89 -36.41 -22.03 -1.54
C LYS A 89 -35.39 -22.10 -0.41
N TRP A 90 -35.52 -23.10 0.45
CA TRP A 90 -34.59 -23.47 1.51
C TRP A 90 -34.40 -24.98 1.50
N ALA A 91 -33.21 -25.42 1.88
CA ALA A 91 -32.91 -26.79 2.26
C ALA A 91 -32.00 -26.76 3.50
N GLN A 92 -31.99 -27.84 4.27
CA GLN A 92 -31.06 -28.04 5.37
C GLN A 92 -30.09 -29.18 5.06
N VAL A 93 -28.82 -28.98 5.37
CA VAL A 93 -27.81 -30.05 5.40
C VAL A 93 -27.29 -30.22 6.83
N GLY A 94 -27.21 -31.48 7.26
CA GLY A 94 -26.84 -31.83 8.63
C GLY A 94 -27.93 -31.54 9.66
N GLY A 95 -27.63 -31.87 10.93
CA GLY A 95 -28.57 -31.79 12.04
C GLY A 95 -29.75 -32.76 11.92
N GLU A 96 -30.67 -32.69 12.89
CA GLU A 96 -31.93 -33.44 12.85
C GLU A 96 -32.85 -32.92 11.74
N ASP A 97 -33.70 -33.80 11.21
CA ASP A 97 -34.67 -33.45 10.18
C ASP A 97 -35.67 -32.41 10.73
N PRO A 98 -35.70 -31.19 10.17
CA PRO A 98 -36.61 -30.13 10.62
C PRO A 98 -38.09 -30.43 10.29
N ARG A 99 -38.40 -31.45 9.46
CA ARG A 99 -39.72 -31.86 8.95
C ARG A 99 -40.42 -30.87 8.02
N HIS A 100 -40.11 -29.57 8.11
CA HIS A 100 -40.78 -28.50 7.38
C HIS A 100 -39.98 -27.98 6.17
N MET A 101 -38.76 -28.48 5.94
CA MET A 101 -37.96 -28.15 4.76
C MET A 101 -37.19 -29.37 4.26
N PRO A 102 -36.83 -29.43 2.97
CA PRO A 102 -35.99 -30.49 2.43
C PRO A 102 -34.69 -30.63 3.25
N HIS A 103 -34.37 -31.87 3.63
CA HIS A 103 -33.26 -32.20 4.50
C HIS A 103 -32.30 -33.18 3.83
N VAL A 104 -31.01 -32.92 3.99
CA VAL A 104 -29.93 -33.83 3.62
C VAL A 104 -29.19 -34.20 4.89
N ALA A 105 -29.30 -35.46 5.31
CA ALA A 105 -28.46 -36.00 6.35
C ALA A 105 -26.99 -35.91 5.90
N PHE A 106 -26.13 -35.44 6.79
CA PHE A 106 -24.70 -35.35 6.54
C PHE A 106 -23.95 -36.17 7.58
N GLU A 107 -23.31 -37.24 7.11
CA GLU A 107 -22.42 -38.06 7.93
C GLU A 107 -21.00 -38.01 7.34
N PRO A 108 -19.98 -37.65 8.15
CA PRO A 108 -18.61 -37.58 7.67
C PRO A 108 -18.13 -38.92 7.12
N GLY A 109 -17.58 -38.91 5.90
CA GLY A 109 -17.06 -40.11 5.23
C GLY A 109 -18.10 -40.92 4.46
N THR A 110 -19.39 -40.57 4.55
CA THR A 110 -20.45 -41.21 3.77
C THR A 110 -20.64 -40.46 2.44
N PRO A 111 -20.58 -41.13 1.27
CA PRO A 111 -20.81 -40.49 -0.02
C PRO A 111 -22.23 -39.91 -0.11
N LEU A 112 -22.36 -38.69 -0.64
CA LEU A 112 -23.66 -38.08 -0.91
C LEU A 112 -24.27 -38.64 -2.19
N SER A 113 -25.58 -38.89 -2.19
CA SER A 113 -26.29 -39.32 -3.40
C SER A 113 -26.40 -38.18 -4.42
N PRO A 114 -26.53 -38.45 -5.72
CA PRO A 114 -26.73 -37.41 -6.75
C PRO A 114 -27.94 -36.50 -6.47
N GLU A 115 -29.00 -37.03 -5.84
CA GLU A 115 -30.18 -36.28 -5.43
C GLU A 115 -29.87 -35.32 -4.27
N ALA A 116 -29.09 -35.77 -3.29
CA ALA A 116 -28.61 -34.95 -2.18
C ALA A 116 -27.70 -33.81 -2.68
N VAL A 117 -26.78 -34.12 -3.60
CA VAL A 117 -25.92 -33.12 -4.26
C VAL A 117 -26.77 -32.12 -5.03
N SER A 118 -27.80 -32.57 -5.76
CA SER A 118 -28.72 -31.68 -6.48
C SER A 118 -29.46 -30.74 -5.54
N MET A 119 -29.91 -31.25 -4.40
CA MET A 119 -30.61 -30.44 -3.40
C MET A 119 -29.68 -29.35 -2.84
N ILE A 120 -28.46 -29.73 -2.43
CA ILE A 120 -27.45 -28.81 -1.91
C ILE A 120 -27.06 -27.77 -2.98
N ARG A 121 -26.85 -28.18 -4.23
CA ARG A 121 -26.39 -27.34 -5.34
C ARG A 121 -27.45 -26.36 -5.81
N TRP A 122 -28.70 -26.82 -5.95
CA TRP A 122 -29.75 -26.03 -6.60
C TRP A 122 -30.63 -25.22 -5.65
N ALA A 123 -30.65 -25.53 -4.34
CA ALA A 123 -31.39 -24.78 -3.34
C ALA A 123 -31.04 -23.29 -3.34
N SER A 124 -32.07 -22.44 -3.30
CA SER A 124 -31.92 -20.99 -3.33
C SER A 124 -31.18 -20.47 -2.10
N ARG A 125 -31.44 -21.05 -0.92
CA ARG A 125 -30.72 -20.84 0.33
C ARG A 125 -30.46 -22.20 0.98
N LEU A 126 -29.31 -22.36 1.62
CA LEU A 126 -28.97 -23.59 2.33
C LEU A 126 -28.66 -23.27 3.79
N ARG A 127 -29.35 -23.95 4.69
CA ARG A 127 -29.07 -23.97 6.12
C ARG A 127 -28.10 -25.13 6.39
N MET A 128 -27.00 -24.88 7.08
CA MET A 128 -26.06 -25.91 7.49
C MET A 128 -26.03 -26.00 9.00
N VAL A 129 -26.42 -27.16 9.53
CA VAL A 129 -26.30 -27.49 10.95
C VAL A 129 -25.09 -28.41 11.09
N PRO A 130 -23.94 -27.90 11.56
CA PRO A 130 -22.70 -28.67 11.56
C PRO A 130 -22.73 -29.78 12.63
N PRO A 131 -22.02 -30.91 12.39
CA PRO A 131 -21.74 -31.88 13.44
C PRO A 131 -21.10 -31.26 14.69
N ARG A 132 -21.32 -31.86 15.87
CA ARG A 132 -20.77 -31.37 17.15
C ARG A 132 -19.24 -31.39 17.23
N ARG A 133 -18.58 -32.24 16.45
CA ARG A 133 -17.10 -32.37 16.41
C ARG A 133 -16.51 -31.42 15.36
N VAL A 134 -15.45 -30.71 15.73
CA VAL A 134 -14.83 -29.65 14.91
C VAL A 134 -14.33 -30.14 13.55
N LYS A 135 -13.62 -31.27 13.51
CA LYS A 135 -13.10 -31.82 12.25
C LYS A 135 -14.24 -32.16 11.25
N PRO A 136 -15.22 -32.99 11.62
CA PRO A 136 -16.45 -33.20 10.83
C PRO A 136 -17.18 -31.94 10.40
N ALA A 137 -17.22 -30.92 11.27
CA ALA A 137 -17.89 -29.66 10.99
C ALA A 137 -17.19 -28.87 9.88
N LEU A 138 -15.86 -28.82 9.89
CA LEU A 138 -15.05 -28.18 8.85
C LEU A 138 -15.09 -28.95 7.53
N GLU A 139 -15.02 -30.29 7.58
CA GLU A 139 -15.17 -31.15 6.40
C GLU A 139 -16.53 -30.94 5.73
N CYS A 140 -17.61 -30.91 6.54
CA CYS A 140 -18.96 -30.60 6.07
C CYS A 140 -19.02 -29.24 5.37
N PHE A 141 -18.46 -28.20 5.99
CA PHE A 141 -18.44 -26.86 5.42
C PHE A 141 -17.70 -26.80 4.08
N ALA A 142 -16.48 -27.36 3.99
CA ALA A 142 -15.68 -27.35 2.77
C ALA A 142 -16.37 -28.08 1.62
N LEU A 143 -16.91 -29.28 1.90
CA LEU A 143 -17.61 -30.10 0.92
C LEU A 143 -18.87 -29.41 0.39
N VAL A 144 -19.71 -28.88 1.29
CA VAL A 144 -20.94 -28.16 0.94
C VAL A 144 -20.64 -26.88 0.15
N ALA A 145 -19.58 -26.14 0.53
CA ALA A 145 -19.15 -24.95 -0.20
C ALA A 145 -18.72 -25.30 -1.64
N GLY A 146 -17.97 -26.40 -1.81
CA GLY A 146 -17.54 -26.90 -3.13
C GLY A 146 -18.71 -27.29 -4.03
N ILE A 147 -19.69 -28.04 -3.50
CA ILE A 147 -20.91 -28.41 -4.23
C ILE A 147 -21.65 -27.16 -4.74
N ARG A 148 -21.65 -26.06 -3.98
CA ARG A 148 -22.44 -24.86 -4.30
C ARG A 148 -21.77 -23.86 -5.23
N GLU A 149 -20.50 -24.04 -5.61
CA GLU A 149 -19.76 -23.05 -6.40
C GLU A 149 -20.35 -22.81 -7.80
N THR A 150 -20.89 -23.84 -8.45
CA THR A 150 -21.32 -23.82 -9.87
C THR A 150 -22.44 -22.82 -10.23
N LYS A 151 -23.04 -22.11 -9.25
CA LYS A 151 -24.19 -21.20 -9.45
C LYS A 151 -23.92 -19.72 -9.09
N GLY A 152 -22.67 -19.30 -8.92
CA GLY A 152 -22.36 -17.89 -8.68
C GLY A 152 -22.62 -17.42 -7.24
N HIS A 153 -21.98 -18.10 -6.29
CA HIS A 153 -21.75 -17.68 -4.89
C HIS A 153 -22.94 -17.66 -3.93
N HIS A 154 -23.13 -18.75 -3.18
CA HIS A 154 -23.82 -18.73 -1.89
C HIS A 154 -23.27 -19.83 -0.96
N TRP A 155 -22.30 -19.53 -0.09
CA TRP A 155 -21.99 -20.34 1.09
C TRP A 155 -23.25 -20.56 1.96
N PRO A 156 -23.31 -21.65 2.74
CA PRO A 156 -24.46 -21.93 3.59
C PRO A 156 -24.61 -20.92 4.73
N VAL A 157 -25.82 -20.83 5.26
CA VAL A 157 -26.11 -20.15 6.53
C VAL A 157 -25.81 -21.13 7.66
N LEU A 158 -24.85 -20.77 8.52
CA LEU A 158 -24.49 -21.54 9.71
C LEU A 158 -25.60 -21.42 10.75
N SER A 159 -26.19 -22.54 11.15
CA SER A 159 -27.39 -22.59 11.98
C SER A 159 -27.20 -23.54 13.16
N THR A 160 -27.92 -23.26 14.25
CA THR A 160 -27.99 -24.11 15.44
C THR A 160 -29.02 -25.24 15.31
N GLY A 161 -29.85 -25.21 14.27
CA GLY A 161 -31.00 -26.11 14.07
C GLY A 161 -32.25 -25.71 14.83
N LEU A 162 -32.17 -24.70 15.71
CA LEU A 162 -33.28 -24.22 16.54
C LEU A 162 -34.00 -23.01 15.93
N GLU A 163 -33.51 -22.50 14.80
CA GLU A 163 -34.09 -21.32 14.14
C GLU A 163 -35.45 -21.65 13.49
N PRO A 164 -36.42 -20.71 13.55
CA PRO A 164 -37.78 -20.93 13.08
C PRO A 164 -37.85 -21.20 11.57
N GLU A 165 -38.96 -21.76 11.12
CA GLU A 165 -39.22 -22.07 9.71
C GLU A 165 -39.10 -20.80 8.82
N PRO A 166 -38.33 -20.87 7.73
CA PRO A 166 -38.19 -19.75 6.82
C PRO A 166 -39.43 -19.54 5.95
N LYS A 167 -40.09 -18.37 6.10
CA LYS A 167 -41.28 -18.01 5.30
C LYS A 167 -40.98 -17.80 3.82
N ASN A 168 -39.80 -17.27 3.50
CA ASN A 168 -39.33 -17.03 2.14
C ASN A 168 -37.80 -17.05 2.03
N LYS A 169 -37.26 -16.88 0.81
CA LYS A 169 -35.81 -16.90 0.54
C LYS A 169 -35.00 -15.80 1.25
N ASN A 170 -35.65 -14.72 1.70
CA ASN A 170 -35.03 -13.56 2.34
C ASN A 170 -35.29 -13.53 3.86
N THR A 171 -35.78 -14.62 4.45
CA THR A 171 -36.09 -14.68 5.89
C THR A 171 -34.81 -14.45 6.72
N SER A 172 -34.83 -13.45 7.59
CA SER A 172 -33.76 -13.12 8.54
C SER A 172 -33.80 -14.01 9.78
N GLY A 173 -32.75 -13.97 10.62
CA GLY A 173 -32.70 -14.74 11.87
C GLY A 173 -32.55 -16.25 11.68
N GLN A 174 -31.97 -16.67 10.56
CA GLN A 174 -31.78 -18.08 10.19
C GLN A 174 -30.37 -18.61 10.56
N GLY A 175 -29.60 -17.83 11.33
CA GLY A 175 -28.20 -18.10 11.66
C GLY A 175 -27.22 -17.10 11.04
N ILE A 176 -25.94 -17.46 10.99
CA ILE A 176 -24.85 -16.64 10.44
C ILE A 176 -24.71 -16.91 8.95
N ASP A 177 -24.99 -15.91 8.12
CA ASP A 177 -24.82 -16.00 6.67
C ASP A 177 -23.33 -15.93 6.32
N LEU A 178 -22.69 -17.11 6.16
CA LEU A 178 -21.24 -17.21 5.92
C LEU A 178 -20.85 -16.58 4.59
N GLU A 179 -21.74 -16.56 3.60
CA GLU A 179 -21.51 -15.86 2.33
C GLU A 179 -21.47 -14.36 2.55
N LYS A 180 -22.45 -13.77 3.25
CA LYS A 180 -22.43 -12.33 3.55
C LYS A 180 -21.23 -11.96 4.42
N LEU A 181 -20.85 -12.82 5.35
CA LEU A 181 -19.67 -12.65 6.19
C LEU A 181 -18.39 -12.61 5.34
N TRP A 182 -18.21 -13.62 4.48
CA TRP A 182 -17.10 -13.70 3.53
C TRP A 182 -17.10 -12.55 2.54
N GLN A 183 -18.24 -12.21 1.93
CA GLN A 183 -18.38 -11.09 1.00
C GLN A 183 -18.06 -9.76 1.66
N ARG A 184 -18.52 -9.52 2.89
CA ARG A 184 -18.21 -8.28 3.62
C ARG A 184 -16.72 -8.17 3.93
N ILE A 185 -16.08 -9.28 4.29
CA ILE A 185 -14.64 -9.32 4.59
C ILE A 185 -13.81 -9.27 3.31
N SER A 186 -14.25 -9.92 2.24
CA SER A 186 -13.69 -9.83 0.89
C SER A 186 -13.92 -8.43 0.29
N MET A 187 -15.01 -7.75 0.62
CA MET A 187 -15.27 -6.35 0.27
C MET A 187 -14.47 -5.38 1.13
N ASN A 188 -14.17 -5.68 2.39
CA ASN A 188 -13.23 -4.92 3.22
C ASN A 188 -11.78 -5.16 2.78
N ARG A 189 -11.43 -6.41 2.42
CA ARG A 189 -10.19 -6.78 1.76
C ARG A 189 -10.07 -6.04 0.45
N ARG A 190 -11.10 -6.06 -0.40
CA ARG A 190 -11.18 -5.27 -1.63
C ARG A 190 -11.20 -3.79 -1.30
N ARG A 191 -11.87 -3.24 -0.28
CA ARG A 191 -11.68 -1.81 0.06
C ARG A 191 -10.22 -1.50 0.42
N ARG A 192 -9.50 -2.43 1.03
CA ARG A 192 -8.06 -2.32 1.37
C ARG A 192 -7.08 -2.83 0.28
N VAL A 193 -7.57 -3.38 -0.84
CA VAL A 193 -6.77 -4.00 -1.94
C VAL A 193 -7.24 -3.51 -3.33
N ARG A 194 -8.41 -2.88 -3.43
CA ARG A 194 -9.02 -2.24 -4.61
C ARG A 194 -8.70 -0.75 -4.61
N ASP A 195 -8.24 -0.22 -3.47
CA ASP A 195 -7.46 1.01 -3.36
C ASP A 195 -5.98 0.69 -3.63
N ASP A 196 -5.68 0.11 -4.79
CA ASP A 196 -4.30 -0.34 -5.11
C ASP A 196 -3.29 0.82 -5.27
N TYR A 197 -3.68 2.08 -4.97
CA TYR A 197 -2.82 3.24 -4.68
C TYR A 197 -3.64 4.13 -3.74
N GLU A 198 -3.26 4.24 -2.47
CA GLU A 198 -3.94 5.15 -1.56
C GLU A 198 -3.72 6.60 -2.03
N ILE A 199 -4.81 7.35 -2.13
CA ILE A 199 -4.73 8.81 -2.20
C ILE A 199 -4.41 9.25 -0.78
N VAL A 200 -3.14 9.61 -0.55
CA VAL A 200 -2.72 10.08 0.77
C VAL A 200 -2.87 11.59 0.78
N GLU A 201 -3.72 12.11 1.66
CA GLU A 201 -3.75 13.54 1.97
C GLU A 201 -2.43 13.89 2.67
N ALA A 202 -1.71 14.88 2.13
CA ALA A 202 -0.45 15.29 2.72
C ALA A 202 -0.70 16.38 3.77
N GLU A 203 -0.46 16.05 5.04
CA GLU A 203 -0.47 17.04 6.12
C GLU A 203 0.75 17.96 5.99
N THR A 204 0.48 19.23 5.66
CA THR A 204 1.48 20.30 5.71
C THR A 204 1.60 20.79 7.15
N GLY A 205 2.82 20.76 7.71
CA GLY A 205 3.10 21.20 9.07
C GLY A 205 3.31 20.08 10.11
N ARG A 206 3.50 18.82 9.70
CA ARG A 206 3.92 17.76 10.63
C ARG A 206 5.26 18.12 11.30
N GLU A 207 5.41 17.69 12.55
CA GLU A 207 6.58 17.96 13.40
C GLU A 207 7.90 17.45 12.77
N ASP A 208 7.81 16.44 11.91
CA ASP A 208 8.93 15.90 11.14
C ASP A 208 9.58 16.94 10.20
N TYR A 209 8.84 17.89 9.63
CA TYR A 209 9.40 18.96 8.78
C TYR A 209 10.24 19.98 9.55
N ARG A 210 10.01 20.12 10.86
CA ARG A 210 10.71 21.10 11.70
C ARG A 210 12.21 20.89 11.69
N LYS A 211 12.69 19.64 11.83
CA LYS A 211 14.14 19.34 11.83
C LYS A 211 14.81 19.76 10.53
N LEU A 212 14.15 19.53 9.40
CA LEU A 212 14.67 19.90 8.09
C LEU A 212 14.68 21.43 7.89
N ALA A 213 13.67 22.13 8.41
CA ALA A 213 13.64 23.58 8.46
C ALA A 213 14.78 24.13 9.33
N ASP A 214 14.94 23.63 10.56
CA ASP A 214 15.98 24.03 11.51
C ASP A 214 17.40 23.82 10.92
N ALA A 215 17.60 22.70 10.23
CA ALA A 215 18.85 22.41 9.54
C ALA A 215 19.17 23.44 8.44
N ASN A 216 18.16 23.88 7.69
CA ASN A 216 18.34 24.86 6.60
C ASN A 216 18.53 26.30 7.09
N VAL A 217 18.16 26.60 8.34
CA VAL A 217 18.46 27.88 8.99
C VAL A 217 19.89 27.92 9.54
N THR A 218 20.52 26.76 9.74
CA THR A 218 21.90 26.69 10.27
C THR A 218 22.89 27.37 9.30
N PRO A 219 23.84 28.21 9.79
CA PRO A 219 24.82 28.88 8.95
C PRO A 219 25.65 27.89 8.11
N ILE A 220 25.62 28.06 6.79
CA ILE A 220 26.19 27.08 5.85
C ILE A 220 27.73 27.01 5.89
N ASP A 221 28.40 28.08 6.33
CA ASP A 221 29.83 28.12 6.60
C ASP A 221 30.21 27.14 7.73
N SER A 222 29.43 27.10 8.81
CA SER A 222 29.62 26.14 9.90
C SER A 222 29.44 24.69 9.42
N VAL A 223 28.52 24.47 8.48
CA VAL A 223 28.27 23.16 7.86
C VAL A 223 29.42 22.78 6.92
N LEU A 224 29.94 23.70 6.13
CA LEU A 224 31.11 23.48 5.27
C LEU A 224 32.36 23.09 6.07
N LEU A 225 32.62 23.78 7.19
CA LEU A 225 33.71 23.41 8.09
C LEU A 225 33.55 21.99 8.63
N ARG A 226 32.32 21.60 9.01
CA ARG A 226 32.03 20.23 9.46
C ARG A 226 32.22 19.18 8.37
N LEU A 227 31.98 19.54 7.11
CA LEU A 227 32.26 18.69 5.95
C LEU A 227 33.76 18.64 5.60
N GLY A 228 34.63 19.32 6.35
CA GLY A 228 36.07 19.38 6.11
C GLY A 228 36.45 20.33 4.98
N SER A 229 35.54 21.18 4.51
CA SER A 229 35.86 22.22 3.53
C SER A 229 36.63 23.38 4.18
N SER A 230 37.57 23.93 3.43
CA SER A 230 38.32 25.14 3.80
C SER A 230 37.94 26.31 2.91
N ALA A 231 38.09 27.53 3.44
CA ALA A 231 37.93 28.77 2.68
C ALA A 231 39.31 29.33 2.30
N THR A 232 39.36 30.05 1.17
CA THR A 232 40.54 30.86 0.81
C THR A 232 40.76 31.96 1.86
N THR A 233 42.03 32.23 2.19
CA THR A 233 42.42 33.25 3.17
C THR A 233 42.53 34.65 2.57
N ASP A 234 42.73 34.73 1.24
CA ASP A 234 42.95 35.99 0.54
C ASP A 234 41.71 36.39 -0.28
N GLY A 235 41.12 37.55 0.05
CA GLY A 235 39.96 38.10 -0.65
C GLY A 235 38.60 37.53 -0.18
N PRO A 236 37.53 37.69 -0.99
CA PRO A 236 36.21 37.16 -0.65
C PRO A 236 36.27 35.63 -0.49
N PRO A 237 35.65 35.05 0.56
CA PRO A 237 35.81 33.63 0.87
C PRO A 237 35.24 32.76 -0.24
N VAL A 238 36.12 32.00 -0.90
CA VAL A 238 35.77 30.92 -1.82
C VAL A 238 36.11 29.61 -1.16
N TRP A 239 35.14 28.69 -1.11
CA TRP A 239 35.26 27.43 -0.39
C TRP A 239 35.67 26.30 -1.31
N ALA A 240 36.51 25.40 -0.79
CA ALA A 240 36.79 24.11 -1.39
C ALA A 240 35.49 23.29 -1.48
N CYS A 241 35.18 22.77 -2.67
CA CYS A 241 33.99 21.95 -2.85
C CYS A 241 34.15 20.63 -2.07
N PRO A 242 33.19 20.27 -1.18
CA PRO A 242 33.26 19.02 -0.42
C PRO A 242 32.94 17.78 -1.29
N ARG A 243 32.60 17.97 -2.57
CA ARG A 243 32.21 16.91 -3.52
C ARG A 243 33.19 16.87 -4.72
N PRO A 244 34.49 16.63 -4.50
CA PRO A 244 35.49 16.69 -5.56
C PRO A 244 35.23 15.67 -6.67
N ASP A 245 34.61 14.52 -6.38
CA ASP A 245 34.27 13.50 -7.40
C ASP A 245 33.31 13.99 -8.49
N ARG A 246 32.58 15.09 -8.24
CA ARG A 246 31.74 15.73 -9.27
C ARG A 246 32.52 16.65 -10.20
N HIS A 247 33.80 16.92 -9.91
CA HIS A 247 34.69 17.68 -10.77
C HIS A 247 35.43 16.76 -11.74
N LYS A 248 35.67 17.23 -12.96
CA LYS A 248 36.43 16.48 -13.98
C LYS A 248 37.82 16.06 -13.49
N GLU A 249 38.49 16.91 -12.71
CA GLU A 249 39.83 16.68 -12.18
C GLU A 249 39.85 15.99 -10.79
N ARG A 250 38.68 15.75 -10.18
CA ARG A 250 38.53 15.11 -8.86
C ARG A 250 39.34 15.76 -7.72
N ASN A 251 39.53 17.07 -7.75
CA ASN A 251 40.27 17.82 -6.73
C ASN A 251 39.39 18.83 -5.98
N PRO A 252 39.64 19.06 -4.66
CA PRO A 252 38.88 19.97 -3.83
C PRO A 252 39.32 21.42 -4.05
N ARG A 253 39.22 21.92 -5.29
CA ARG A 253 39.56 23.31 -5.61
C ARG A 253 38.53 24.28 -5.01
N PRO A 254 38.97 25.49 -4.58
CA PRO A 254 38.07 26.54 -4.13
C PRO A 254 37.19 27.01 -5.29
N THR A 255 35.95 26.56 -5.29
CA THR A 255 34.99 26.73 -6.40
C THR A 255 33.59 27.09 -5.93
N LEU A 256 33.34 26.99 -4.62
CA LEU A 256 32.04 27.16 -4.01
C LEU A 256 31.92 28.56 -3.40
N ARG A 257 30.78 29.23 -3.63
CA ARG A 257 30.46 30.53 -3.07
C ARG A 257 29.17 30.45 -2.26
N ILE A 258 29.10 31.25 -1.19
CA ILE A 258 27.93 31.34 -0.32
C ILE A 258 27.12 32.60 -0.66
N ARG A 259 25.80 32.47 -0.81
CA ARG A 259 24.83 33.57 -0.92
C ARG A 259 23.52 33.16 -0.28
N ASP A 260 22.91 34.02 0.54
CA ASP A 260 21.62 33.79 1.20
C ASP A 260 21.53 32.44 1.94
N ASN A 261 22.58 32.11 2.70
CA ASN A 261 22.75 30.82 3.39
C ASN A 261 22.71 29.58 2.48
N LYS A 262 22.98 29.75 1.18
CA LYS A 262 23.08 28.66 0.19
C LYS A 262 24.48 28.60 -0.43
N ALA A 263 24.88 27.40 -0.82
CA ALA A 263 26.19 27.09 -1.38
C ALA A 263 26.07 26.76 -2.86
N GLY A 264 26.76 27.49 -3.73
CA GLY A 264 26.80 27.23 -5.17
C GLY A 264 28.22 26.95 -5.65
N CYS A 265 28.47 25.72 -6.13
CA CYS A 265 29.67 25.34 -6.87
C CYS A 265 29.49 25.67 -8.36
N HIS A 266 30.28 26.57 -8.92
CA HIS A 266 30.17 26.94 -10.35
C HIS A 266 30.60 25.82 -11.32
N VAL A 267 31.20 24.74 -10.82
CA VAL A 267 31.63 23.58 -11.62
C VAL A 267 30.57 22.47 -11.61
N CYS A 268 29.94 22.26 -10.45
CA CYS A 268 29.19 21.04 -10.17
C CYS A 268 27.72 21.25 -9.86
N ASP A 269 27.31 22.47 -9.50
CA ASP A 269 25.92 22.79 -9.21
C ASP A 269 25.36 23.73 -10.28
N LYS A 270 24.13 23.43 -10.72
CA LYS A 270 23.35 24.34 -11.58
C LYS A 270 22.58 25.39 -10.76
N GLU A 271 22.20 25.04 -9.53
CA GLU A 271 21.49 25.90 -8.57
C GLU A 271 22.18 25.84 -7.21
N PRO A 272 22.15 26.93 -6.41
CA PRO A 272 22.74 26.92 -5.08
C PRO A 272 21.93 26.05 -4.12
N LEU A 273 22.63 25.25 -3.31
CA LEU A 273 22.06 24.25 -2.41
C LEU A 273 21.88 24.80 -0.99
N THR A 274 20.81 24.36 -0.32
CA THR A 274 20.63 24.62 1.12
C THR A 274 21.62 23.78 1.96
N PRO A 275 21.81 24.09 3.26
CA PRO A 275 22.67 23.29 4.14
C PRO A 275 22.34 21.79 4.14
N ALA A 276 21.06 21.42 4.29
CA ALA A 276 20.65 20.02 4.29
C ALA A 276 20.86 19.34 2.94
N GLN A 277 20.61 20.04 1.83
CA GLN A 277 20.85 19.53 0.48
C GLN A 277 22.34 19.27 0.24
N LEU A 278 23.21 20.22 0.64
CA LEU A 278 24.65 20.07 0.49
C LEU A 278 25.18 18.86 1.28
N VAL A 279 24.75 18.68 2.53
CA VAL A 279 25.16 17.54 3.35
C VAL A 279 24.63 16.22 2.78
N ALA A 280 23.35 16.15 2.40
CA ALA A 280 22.75 14.97 1.79
C ALA A 280 23.50 14.55 0.52
N ASP A 281 23.82 15.50 -0.36
CA ASP A 281 24.57 15.26 -1.59
C ASP A 281 26.02 14.85 -1.33
N THR A 282 26.65 15.37 -0.28
CA THR A 282 28.07 15.11 0.03
C THR A 282 28.25 13.75 0.67
N LEU A 283 27.37 13.39 1.60
CA LEU A 283 27.45 12.12 2.34
C LEU A 283 26.64 10.99 1.67
N GLU A 284 25.94 11.30 0.57
CA GLU A 284 25.04 10.39 -0.15
C GLU A 284 23.91 9.78 0.72
N ILE A 285 23.47 10.55 1.71
CA ILE A 285 22.41 10.22 2.67
C ILE A 285 21.10 10.94 2.33
N THR A 286 20.02 10.60 3.02
CA THR A 286 18.75 11.28 2.86
C THR A 286 18.77 12.68 3.49
N PRO A 287 17.89 13.59 3.03
CA PRO A 287 17.75 14.93 3.62
C PRO A 287 17.42 14.93 5.12
N ASP A 288 16.68 13.93 5.61
CA ASP A 288 16.34 13.83 7.03
C ASP A 288 17.56 13.38 7.87
N GLU A 289 18.36 12.45 7.35
CA GLU A 289 19.66 12.09 7.97
C GLU A 289 20.64 13.26 7.95
N ALA A 290 20.65 14.04 6.88
CA ALA A 290 21.44 15.27 6.77
C ALA A 290 20.97 16.34 7.77
N ALA A 291 19.67 16.50 7.95
CA ALA A 291 19.11 17.41 8.94
C ALA A 291 19.50 16.99 10.36
N ALA A 292 19.44 15.69 10.67
CA ALA A 292 19.93 15.16 11.94
C ALA A 292 21.42 15.43 12.13
N PHE A 293 22.27 15.22 11.11
CA PHE A 293 23.70 15.53 11.17
C PHE A 293 23.99 17.01 11.48
N ILE A 294 23.17 17.92 10.97
CA ILE A 294 23.34 19.37 11.18
C ILE A 294 22.87 19.78 12.59
N VAL A 295 21.66 19.36 12.97
CA VAL A 295 20.95 19.83 14.17
C VAL A 295 21.39 19.09 15.43
N ASP A 296 21.65 17.78 15.36
CA ASP A 296 22.02 16.95 16.51
C ASP A 296 23.51 17.14 16.82
N LEU A 297 23.83 18.29 17.43
CA LEU A 297 25.13 18.83 17.87
C LEU A 297 26.01 17.91 18.75
N LYS A 298 25.65 16.64 18.96
CA LYS A 298 26.43 15.65 19.72
C LYS A 298 27.33 14.77 18.86
N CYS A 299 27.20 14.81 17.53
CA CYS A 299 28.09 14.09 16.61
C CYS A 299 29.23 15.00 16.12
N SER A 300 30.11 15.42 17.03
CA SER A 300 31.36 16.08 16.64
C SER A 300 32.33 15.05 16.08
N ILE A 301 32.69 15.18 14.79
CA ILE A 301 33.83 14.48 14.19
C ILE A 301 35.15 14.83 14.92
N ASP A 302 35.19 15.95 15.65
CA ASP A 302 36.38 16.49 16.33
C ASP A 302 36.62 16.04 17.79
N ARG A 303 35.84 15.11 18.36
CA ARG A 303 36.13 14.54 19.70
C ARG A 303 35.92 13.01 19.74
N PRO A 304 36.97 12.20 19.49
CA PRO A 304 36.87 10.74 19.59
C PRO A 304 36.83 10.19 21.03
N SER A 305 36.89 11.03 22.07
CA SER A 305 37.28 10.60 23.43
C SER A 305 36.16 10.54 24.48
N ARG A 306 34.91 10.88 24.16
CA ARG A 306 33.75 10.50 24.99
C ARG A 306 32.71 9.85 24.09
N GLY A 307 32.70 8.52 24.13
CA GLY A 307 31.98 7.66 23.19
C GLY A 307 30.53 8.06 22.97
N TYR A 308 30.03 7.74 21.78
CA TYR A 308 28.64 7.90 21.40
C TYR A 308 27.71 7.37 22.50
N PRO A 309 26.58 8.06 22.78
CA PRO A 309 25.58 7.55 23.71
C PRO A 309 25.16 6.15 23.30
N ARG A 310 24.90 5.27 24.28
CA ARG A 310 24.46 3.90 23.98
C ARG A 310 23.24 3.94 23.06
N PRO A 311 23.17 3.11 22.00
CA PRO A 311 22.04 3.10 21.06
C PRO A 311 20.66 2.94 21.73
N GLU A 312 20.61 2.32 22.91
CA GLU A 312 19.39 2.14 23.70
C GLU A 312 18.90 3.44 24.37
N LEU A 313 19.78 4.44 24.52
CA LEU A 313 19.49 5.72 25.19
C LEU A 313 19.13 6.84 24.20
N VAL A 314 19.27 6.60 22.89
CA VAL A 314 18.89 7.57 21.85
C VAL A 314 17.62 7.09 21.17
N ALA A 315 16.60 7.94 21.23
CA ALA A 315 15.31 7.70 20.59
C ALA A 315 15.52 7.38 19.10
N PRO A 316 14.93 6.30 18.59
CA PRO A 316 15.08 5.94 17.19
C PRO A 316 14.33 6.95 16.29
N PRO A 317 14.67 7.08 15.00
CA PRO A 317 14.04 8.04 14.10
C PRO A 317 12.52 7.83 14.06
N PRO A 318 11.67 8.87 14.18
CA PRO A 318 10.22 8.65 14.22
C PRO A 318 9.70 8.01 12.92
N PRO A 319 8.53 7.34 12.94
CA PRO A 319 7.80 6.98 11.72
C PRO A 319 7.64 8.18 10.77
N GLY A 320 7.72 7.94 9.46
CA GLY A 320 7.66 8.98 8.43
C GLY A 320 8.99 9.65 8.09
N THR A 321 10.09 9.21 8.69
CA THR A 321 11.44 9.75 8.42
C THR A 321 12.02 9.09 7.17
N LEU A 322 12.59 9.88 6.25
CA LEU A 322 13.41 9.34 5.16
C LEU A 322 14.73 8.81 5.71
N VAL A 323 15.09 7.60 5.30
CA VAL A 323 16.34 6.95 5.70
C VAL A 323 17.03 6.29 4.52
N THR A 324 18.35 6.22 4.61
CA THR A 324 19.19 5.47 3.67
C THR A 324 19.37 4.06 4.22
N ALA A 325 18.72 3.09 3.60
CA ALA A 325 18.81 1.69 3.98
C ALA A 325 19.79 0.96 3.05
N ARG A 326 20.74 0.23 3.63
CA ARG A 326 21.62 -0.69 2.91
C ARG A 326 21.09 -2.11 3.02
N VAL A 327 20.86 -2.78 1.91
CA VAL A 327 20.40 -4.18 1.88
C VAL A 327 21.56 -5.11 2.23
N ILE A 328 21.43 -5.84 3.33
CA ILE A 328 22.45 -6.77 3.83
C ILE A 328 22.16 -8.19 3.38
N ALA A 329 20.89 -8.59 3.39
CA ALA A 329 20.47 -9.93 2.97
C ALA A 329 19.10 -9.90 2.29
N SER A 330 18.88 -10.90 1.43
CA SER A 330 17.65 -11.10 0.68
C SER A 330 17.06 -12.45 1.11
N LYS A 331 15.89 -12.43 1.76
CA LYS A 331 15.14 -13.60 2.21
C LYS A 331 13.89 -13.80 1.36
N PRO A 332 13.20 -14.96 1.39
CA PRO A 332 12.03 -15.21 0.55
C PRO A 332 10.85 -14.26 0.77
N ASP A 333 10.74 -13.66 1.96
CA ASP A 333 9.63 -12.82 2.42
C ASP A 333 10.04 -11.36 2.64
N ARG A 334 11.34 -11.08 2.82
CA ARG A 334 11.85 -9.74 3.18
C ARG A 334 13.27 -9.48 2.73
N PHE A 335 13.70 -8.24 2.86
CA PHE A 335 15.09 -7.81 2.78
C PHE A 335 15.52 -7.34 4.17
N ASP A 336 16.62 -7.91 4.67
CA ASP A 336 17.23 -7.41 5.89
C ASP A 336 18.15 -6.24 5.51
N CYS A 337 17.99 -5.12 6.21
CA CYS A 337 18.62 -3.85 5.92
C CYS A 337 19.32 -3.29 7.16
N GLU A 338 20.27 -2.38 6.92
CA GLU A 338 20.87 -1.52 7.94
C GLU A 338 20.57 -0.06 7.58
N ILE A 339 20.06 0.72 8.53
CA ILE A 339 19.94 2.17 8.41
C ILE A 339 21.07 2.83 9.19
N TYR A 340 21.67 3.88 8.64
CA TYR A 340 22.68 4.66 9.36
C TYR A 340 22.00 5.77 10.15
N ASP A 341 22.02 5.67 11.48
CA ASP A 341 21.44 6.71 12.34
C ASP A 341 22.51 7.76 12.63
N ALA A 342 22.51 8.82 11.81
CA ALA A 342 23.49 9.90 11.87
C ALA A 342 23.52 10.61 13.24
N GLY A 343 22.41 10.61 14.00
CA GLY A 343 22.35 11.20 15.34
C GLY A 343 23.10 10.40 16.42
N VAL A 344 23.44 9.14 16.14
CA VAL A 344 24.13 8.24 17.10
C VAL A 344 25.42 7.66 16.55
N GLY A 345 25.72 7.84 15.26
CA GLY A 345 26.89 7.27 14.60
C GLY A 345 26.88 5.74 14.49
N TYR A 346 25.73 5.09 14.71
CA TYR A 346 25.58 3.64 14.67
C TYR A 346 24.60 3.19 13.59
N ARG A 347 24.74 1.94 13.15
CA ARG A 347 23.76 1.29 12.27
C ARG A 347 22.69 0.60 13.09
N ARG A 348 21.44 0.75 12.68
CA ARG A 348 20.30 0.04 13.25
C ARG A 348 19.79 -1.00 12.26
N GLU A 349 19.28 -2.10 12.81
CA GLU A 349 18.65 -3.17 12.04
C GLU A 349 17.30 -2.67 11.49
N ALA A 350 17.02 -3.04 10.24
CA ALA A 350 15.80 -2.70 9.56
C ALA A 350 15.37 -3.81 8.60
N VAL A 351 14.11 -3.79 8.19
CA VAL A 351 13.49 -4.80 7.33
C VAL A 351 12.60 -4.09 6.30
N ILE A 352 12.72 -4.48 5.03
CA ILE A 352 11.74 -4.15 3.98
C ILE A 352 11.01 -5.44 3.61
N TRP A 353 9.68 -5.45 3.71
CA TRP A 353 8.88 -6.62 3.38
C TRP A 353 8.70 -6.74 1.87
N ARG A 354 8.85 -7.95 1.29
CA ARG A 354 8.61 -8.15 -0.15
C ARG A 354 7.18 -7.86 -0.60
N PRO A 355 6.13 -8.09 0.21
CA PRO A 355 4.79 -7.65 -0.13
C PRO A 355 4.69 -6.19 -0.58
N ASP A 356 5.50 -5.29 0.00
CA ASP A 356 5.58 -3.90 -0.44
C ASP A 356 5.99 -3.82 -1.91
N THR A 357 6.85 -4.71 -2.40
CA THR A 357 7.28 -4.71 -3.81
C THR A 357 6.37 -5.45 -4.79
N ALA A 358 5.35 -6.18 -4.32
CA ALA A 358 4.72 -7.23 -5.14
C ALA A 358 3.29 -6.91 -5.65
N ASN A 359 2.67 -5.83 -5.17
CA ASN A 359 1.39 -5.34 -5.72
C ASN A 359 1.65 -4.19 -6.69
N LEU A 360 1.95 -4.54 -7.94
CA LEU A 360 2.08 -3.56 -9.01
C LEU A 360 1.11 -3.92 -10.15
N PRO A 361 0.65 -2.95 -10.96
CA PRO A 361 -0.24 -3.19 -12.08
C PRO A 361 0.40 -4.15 -13.07
N SER A 362 -0.44 -4.83 -13.82
CA SER A 362 0.00 -5.67 -14.92
C SER A 362 0.93 -4.89 -15.85
N GLY A 363 2.15 -5.39 -16.03
CA GLY A 363 3.17 -4.78 -16.89
C GLY A 363 4.13 -3.84 -16.17
N VAL A 364 3.97 -3.55 -14.88
CA VAL A 364 4.96 -2.81 -14.09
C VAL A 364 5.96 -3.78 -13.47
N VAL A 365 7.25 -3.52 -13.67
CA VAL A 365 8.33 -4.35 -13.14
C VAL A 365 8.69 -3.87 -11.73
N PRO A 366 8.63 -4.73 -10.70
CA PRO A 366 8.98 -4.34 -9.35
C PRO A 366 10.46 -4.02 -9.22
N LEU A 367 10.77 -3.10 -8.30
CA LEU A 367 12.15 -2.75 -7.96
C LEU A 367 12.87 -3.98 -7.41
N GLN A 368 13.87 -4.46 -8.15
CA GLN A 368 14.68 -5.62 -7.76
C GLN A 368 15.82 -5.19 -6.86
N LEU A 369 15.65 -5.37 -5.55
CA LEU A 369 16.69 -5.12 -4.55
C LEU A 369 17.66 -6.30 -4.44
N ARG A 370 18.95 -5.99 -4.37
CA ARG A 370 20.05 -6.96 -4.23
C ARG A 370 20.87 -6.64 -2.98
N ARG A 371 21.60 -7.64 -2.48
CA ARG A 371 22.58 -7.43 -1.43
C ARG A 371 23.59 -6.36 -1.86
N GLY A 372 23.87 -5.41 -0.96
CA GLY A 372 24.76 -4.28 -1.20
C GLY A 372 24.06 -3.06 -1.83
N ASP A 373 22.83 -3.20 -2.32
CA ASP A 373 22.07 -2.05 -2.81
C ASP A 373 21.77 -1.07 -1.66
N VAL A 374 21.81 0.20 -2.00
CA VAL A 374 21.38 1.29 -1.12
C VAL A 374 20.04 1.79 -1.64
N VAL A 375 19.04 1.86 -0.78
CA VAL A 375 17.67 2.25 -1.12
C VAL A 375 17.22 3.36 -0.17
N THR A 376 16.47 4.31 -0.72
CA THR A 376 15.78 5.34 0.06
C THR A 376 14.46 4.75 0.53
N ALA A 377 14.18 4.81 1.82
CA ALA A 377 12.95 4.27 2.39
C ALA A 377 12.36 5.22 3.44
N LEU A 378 11.08 5.03 3.76
CA LEU A 378 10.38 5.69 4.86
C LEU A 378 10.35 4.75 6.07
N THR A 379 10.63 5.25 7.27
CA THR A 379 10.40 4.49 8.50
C THR A 379 8.90 4.32 8.72
N ALA A 380 8.42 3.08 8.89
CA ALA A 380 7.01 2.79 9.13
C ALA A 380 6.75 2.54 10.62
N GLU A 381 7.36 1.51 11.18
CA GLU A 381 7.14 1.10 12.57
C GLU A 381 8.43 0.59 13.21
N PHE A 382 8.60 0.81 14.51
CA PHE A 382 9.71 0.27 15.27
C PHE A 382 9.27 -0.94 16.11
N HIS A 383 9.81 -2.10 15.77
CA HIS A 383 9.58 -3.34 16.49
C HIS A 383 10.56 -3.46 17.65
N ARG A 384 10.06 -3.26 18.88
CA ARG A 384 10.87 -3.42 20.10
C ARG A 384 11.18 -4.89 20.32
N ALA A 385 12.43 -5.19 20.67
CA ALA A 385 12.83 -6.55 21.04
C ALA A 385 12.77 -6.76 22.56
N ALA A 386 12.81 -8.03 22.97
CA ALA A 386 12.95 -8.42 24.38
C ALA A 386 14.24 -7.83 25.00
N PRO A 387 14.27 -7.63 26.34
CA PRO A 387 15.45 -7.12 27.03
C PRO A 387 16.74 -7.87 26.65
N GLY A 388 17.76 -7.14 26.22
CA GLY A 388 19.04 -7.71 25.77
C GLY A 388 19.13 -8.04 24.27
N LYS A 389 18.05 -7.86 23.49
CA LYS A 389 18.06 -7.93 22.02
C LYS A 389 17.85 -6.54 21.42
N ARG A 390 18.37 -6.33 20.20
CA ARG A 390 18.16 -5.09 19.44
C ARG A 390 16.81 -5.16 18.72
N GLY A 391 16.01 -4.10 18.84
CA GLY A 391 14.80 -3.91 18.02
C GLY A 391 15.16 -3.56 16.57
N TYR A 392 14.19 -3.64 15.67
CA TYR A 392 14.40 -3.35 14.25
C TYR A 392 13.32 -2.42 13.70
N TRP A 393 13.68 -1.69 12.65
CA TRP A 393 12.75 -0.85 11.90
C TRP A 393 12.06 -1.60 10.78
N GLN A 394 10.76 -1.44 10.64
CA GLN A 394 10.07 -1.71 9.40
C GLN A 394 10.17 -0.49 8.50
N LEU A 395 10.55 -0.72 7.24
CA LEU A 395 10.75 0.31 6.23
C LEU A 395 9.77 0.10 5.08
N SER A 396 9.26 1.20 4.53
CA SER A 396 8.43 1.20 3.32
C SER A 396 9.13 1.92 2.17
N ILE A 397 9.11 1.30 0.99
CA ILE A 397 9.61 1.89 -0.26
C ILE A 397 8.48 2.25 -1.24
N THR A 398 7.26 1.79 -0.96
CA THR A 398 6.05 2.04 -1.75
C THR A 398 5.20 3.19 -1.25
N ASP A 399 5.37 3.59 0.00
CA ASP A 399 4.55 4.64 0.62
C ASP A 399 4.53 5.91 -0.26
N PRO A 400 3.36 6.44 -0.66
CA PRO A 400 3.23 7.70 -1.40
C PRO A 400 3.92 8.87 -0.70
N MET A 401 3.97 8.87 0.63
CA MET A 401 4.59 9.90 1.45
C MET A 401 6.10 10.01 1.24
N LEU A 402 6.74 8.94 0.76
CA LEU A 402 8.16 8.96 0.39
C LEU A 402 8.42 10.02 -0.70
N ALA A 403 7.51 10.17 -1.67
CA ALA A 403 7.64 11.19 -2.72
C ALA A 403 7.34 12.60 -2.22
N VAL A 404 6.37 12.74 -1.32
CA VAL A 404 6.04 14.02 -0.66
C VAL A 404 7.24 14.53 0.14
N ARG A 405 7.84 13.65 0.95
CA ARG A 405 8.99 13.96 1.80
C ARG A 405 10.24 14.26 0.96
N ALA A 406 10.46 13.48 -0.10
CA ALA A 406 11.54 13.75 -1.05
C ALA A 406 11.35 15.13 -1.71
N MET A 407 10.14 15.50 -2.12
CA MET A 407 9.88 16.82 -2.72
C MET A 407 10.04 17.96 -1.73
N ALA A 408 9.57 17.81 -0.49
CA ALA A 408 9.75 18.83 0.54
C ALA A 408 11.24 19.14 0.79
N SER A 409 12.13 18.15 0.69
CA SER A 409 13.56 18.38 0.80
C SER A 409 14.19 19.20 -0.33
N GLN A 410 13.54 19.23 -1.49
CA GLN A 410 14.03 19.95 -2.67
C GLN A 410 13.39 21.33 -2.80
N VAL A 411 12.20 21.53 -2.21
CA VAL A 411 11.37 22.72 -2.39
C VAL A 411 11.06 23.33 -1.02
N SER A 412 11.82 24.37 -0.66
CA SER A 412 11.65 25.11 0.60
C SER A 412 10.22 25.65 0.77
N GLU A 413 9.56 26.04 -0.32
CA GLU A 413 8.19 26.54 -0.31
C GLU A 413 7.18 25.53 0.25
N ILE A 414 7.46 24.22 0.14
CA ILE A 414 6.63 23.16 0.74
C ILE A 414 6.85 23.10 2.26
N ILE A 415 8.10 23.27 2.72
CA ILE A 415 8.44 23.30 4.15
C ILE A 415 7.84 24.54 4.82
N ASP A 416 7.95 25.70 4.17
CA ASP A 416 7.42 26.97 4.65
C ASP A 416 5.88 27.04 4.64
N GLY A 417 5.20 26.04 4.06
CA GLY A 417 3.75 26.03 3.88
C GLY A 417 3.22 27.00 2.83
N ARG A 418 4.09 27.62 2.02
CA ARG A 418 3.71 28.49 0.88
C ARG A 418 3.13 27.70 -0.29
N ILE A 419 3.51 26.42 -0.39
CA ILE A 419 2.91 25.43 -1.27
C ILE A 419 2.44 24.27 -0.42
N VAL A 420 1.17 23.87 -0.59
CA VAL A 420 0.61 22.69 0.04
C VAL A 420 0.55 21.55 -0.96
N VAL A 421 1.00 20.38 -0.52
CA VAL A 421 0.70 19.13 -1.23
C VAL A 421 -0.72 18.74 -0.84
N LYS A 422 -1.63 18.67 -1.81
CA LYS A 422 -3.04 18.31 -1.56
C LYS A 422 -3.22 16.81 -1.50
N GLN A 423 -2.66 16.12 -2.48
CA GLN A 423 -2.86 14.68 -2.69
C GLN A 423 -1.62 14.09 -3.36
N VAL A 424 -1.37 12.81 -3.13
CA VAL A 424 -0.37 12.05 -3.87
C VAL A 424 -0.98 10.72 -4.30
N ALA A 425 -0.70 10.32 -5.54
CA ALA A 425 -1.01 8.98 -6.05
C ALA A 425 0.26 8.39 -6.68
N ARG A 426 0.69 7.23 -6.19
CA ARG A 426 2.02 6.67 -6.47
C ARG A 426 1.96 5.19 -6.80
N VAL A 427 2.44 4.82 -7.99
CA VAL A 427 2.80 3.45 -8.36
C VAL A 427 4.32 3.33 -8.35
N MET A 428 4.87 2.63 -7.35
CA MET A 428 6.31 2.45 -7.24
C MET A 428 6.89 1.84 -8.53
N GLY A 429 7.99 2.42 -9.00
CA GLY A 429 8.69 1.95 -10.19
C GLY A 429 8.04 2.31 -11.52
N ALA A 430 6.85 2.91 -11.52
CA ALA A 430 6.16 3.38 -12.73
C ALA A 430 5.95 4.91 -12.72
N CYS A 431 5.06 5.42 -11.86
CA CYS A 431 4.70 6.83 -11.86
C CYS A 431 4.14 7.29 -10.52
N THR A 432 4.51 8.51 -10.12
CA THR A 432 3.94 9.27 -9.02
C THR A 432 3.41 10.60 -9.55
N LYS A 433 2.15 10.90 -9.22
CA LYS A 433 1.53 12.20 -9.41
C LYS A 433 1.38 12.88 -8.06
N LEU A 434 2.12 13.98 -7.87
CA LEU A 434 2.09 14.81 -6.67
C LEU A 434 1.29 16.08 -6.96
N VAL A 435 0.19 16.27 -6.24
CA VAL A 435 -0.72 17.40 -6.44
C VAL A 435 -0.35 18.53 -5.51
N VAL A 436 -0.09 19.70 -6.08
CA VAL A 436 0.32 20.90 -5.34
C VAL A 436 -0.64 22.06 -5.58
N ALA A 437 -0.81 22.89 -4.56
CA ALA A 437 -1.52 24.17 -4.64
C ALA A 437 -0.71 25.25 -3.92
N PRO A 438 -0.65 26.48 -4.45
CA PRO A 438 -0.10 27.60 -3.69
C PRO A 438 -1.07 27.96 -2.54
N THR A 439 -0.53 28.42 -1.42
CA THR A 439 -1.31 29.04 -0.33
C THR A 439 -1.26 30.57 -0.37
N VAL A 440 -0.34 31.12 -1.15
CA VAL A 440 -0.13 32.55 -1.37
C VAL A 440 -0.52 32.91 -2.79
N GLU A 441 -1.21 34.04 -2.98
CA GLU A 441 -1.55 34.54 -4.30
C GLU A 441 -0.29 34.80 -5.15
N HIS A 442 -0.41 34.63 -6.47
CA HIS A 442 0.64 34.83 -7.46
C HIS A 442 1.89 33.93 -7.35
N LEU A 443 1.88 32.90 -6.49
CA LEU A 443 2.95 31.90 -6.45
C LEU A 443 2.69 30.79 -7.48
N ASP A 444 3.60 30.60 -8.43
CA ASP A 444 3.57 29.44 -9.33
C ASP A 444 4.07 28.18 -8.61
N ALA A 445 3.12 27.38 -8.11
CA ALA A 445 3.45 26.14 -7.39
C ALA A 445 4.15 25.11 -8.28
N ARG A 446 3.78 25.01 -9.57
CA ARG A 446 4.42 24.06 -10.48
C ARG A 446 5.86 24.49 -10.77
N GLY A 447 6.05 25.76 -11.13
CA GLY A 447 7.35 26.33 -11.41
C GLY A 447 8.32 26.23 -10.22
N ALA A 448 7.83 26.47 -9.00
CA ALA A 448 8.64 26.33 -7.78
C ALA A 448 9.08 24.87 -7.51
N CYS A 449 8.23 23.89 -7.85
CA CYS A 449 8.53 22.47 -7.67
C CYS A 449 9.42 21.88 -8.79
N THR A 450 9.35 22.41 -10.02
CA THR A 450 10.19 21.92 -11.11
C THR A 450 11.51 22.67 -11.22
N SER A 451 11.51 23.99 -10.99
CA SER A 451 12.53 24.94 -11.47
C SER A 451 12.63 24.97 -13.01
N GLY A 452 13.31 25.97 -13.59
CA GLY A 452 13.32 26.21 -15.05
C GLY A 452 13.79 25.02 -15.88
N ASP A 453 14.75 24.25 -15.35
CA ASP A 453 15.34 23.06 -15.98
C ASP A 453 14.76 21.74 -15.41
N GLY A 454 13.75 21.77 -14.54
CA GLY A 454 13.23 20.55 -13.90
C GLY A 454 14.12 19.97 -12.80
N ILE A 455 15.13 20.71 -12.33
CA ILE A 455 16.23 20.21 -11.48
C ILE A 455 15.70 19.65 -10.15
N ARG A 456 14.79 20.36 -9.48
CA ARG A 456 14.28 19.97 -8.16
C ARG A 456 13.44 18.70 -8.21
N CYS A 457 12.52 18.62 -9.18
CA CYS A 457 11.70 17.44 -9.41
C CYS A 457 12.57 16.23 -9.80
N GLU A 458 13.61 16.45 -10.62
CA GLU A 458 14.56 15.40 -11.00
C GLU A 458 15.40 14.92 -9.80
N ALA A 459 15.84 15.83 -8.92
CA ALA A 459 16.57 15.46 -7.71
C ALA A 459 15.71 14.62 -6.76
N ALA A 460 14.46 15.02 -6.51
CA ALA A 460 13.52 14.22 -5.72
C ALA A 460 13.25 12.86 -6.40
N ARG A 461 13.07 12.84 -7.73
CA ARG A 461 12.91 11.61 -8.51
C ARG A 461 14.09 10.67 -8.36
N ARG A 462 15.33 11.19 -8.30
CA ARG A 462 16.54 10.37 -8.08
C ARG A 462 16.56 9.76 -6.69
N LEU A 463 16.14 10.50 -5.66
CA LEU A 463 16.05 9.98 -4.30
C LEU A 463 15.09 8.78 -4.22
N ILE A 464 13.88 8.90 -4.76
CA ILE A 464 12.87 7.84 -4.70
C ILE A 464 13.20 6.62 -5.59
N ASN A 465 14.08 6.80 -6.58
CA ASN A 465 14.51 5.74 -7.50
C ASN A 465 15.84 5.08 -7.12
N LYS A 466 16.44 5.40 -5.97
CA LYS A 466 17.69 4.72 -5.54
C LYS A 466 17.39 3.23 -5.27
N PRO A 467 18.17 2.26 -5.80
CA PRO A 467 19.39 2.41 -6.59
C PRO A 467 19.19 2.47 -8.12
N ARG A 468 18.09 1.90 -8.66
CA ARG A 468 17.90 1.69 -10.12
C ARG A 468 16.43 1.75 -10.56
N GLY A 469 15.61 2.50 -9.86
CA GLY A 469 14.19 2.71 -10.17
C GLY A 469 13.98 3.50 -11.46
N ARG A 470 12.78 3.37 -12.03
CA ARG A 470 12.34 4.07 -13.25
C ARG A 470 11.04 4.84 -13.05
N GLU A 471 10.69 5.09 -11.80
CA GLU A 471 9.48 5.82 -11.43
C GLU A 471 9.55 7.26 -11.94
N HIS A 472 8.53 7.67 -12.70
CA HIS A 472 8.37 9.06 -13.11
C HIS A 472 7.70 9.86 -11.99
N LEU A 473 8.28 10.98 -11.57
CA LEU A 473 7.64 11.90 -10.62
C LEU A 473 7.08 13.10 -11.40
N GLN A 474 5.78 13.36 -11.23
CA GLN A 474 5.05 14.42 -11.94
C GLN A 474 4.39 15.36 -10.95
N ILE A 475 4.53 16.66 -11.20
CA ILE A 475 3.87 17.71 -10.41
C ILE A 475 2.58 18.12 -11.12
N ILE A 476 1.46 17.97 -10.43
CA ILE A 476 0.12 18.29 -10.92
C ILE A 476 -0.40 19.50 -10.16
N VAL A 477 -0.91 20.50 -10.87
CA VAL A 477 -1.55 21.66 -10.24
C VAL A 477 -2.98 21.30 -9.86
N TYR A 478 -3.31 21.48 -8.59
CA TYR A 478 -4.68 21.32 -8.09
C TYR A 478 -5.63 22.32 -8.76
N SER A 479 -6.86 21.89 -9.00
CA SER A 479 -7.96 22.77 -9.40
C SER A 479 -9.22 22.35 -8.68
N SER A 480 -10.02 23.32 -8.24
CA SER A 480 -11.36 23.07 -7.71
C SER A 480 -12.36 22.72 -8.81
N ASP A 481 -12.12 23.20 -10.04
CA ASP A 481 -12.86 22.76 -11.21
C ASP A 481 -12.44 21.34 -11.61
N ARG A 482 -13.39 20.41 -11.57
CA ARG A 482 -13.15 18.96 -11.79
C ARG A 482 -12.64 18.68 -13.20
N HIS A 483 -13.11 19.43 -14.20
CA HIS A 483 -12.68 19.28 -15.58
C HIS A 483 -11.21 19.68 -15.73
N GLN A 484 -10.85 20.89 -15.29
CA GLN A 484 -9.47 21.37 -15.31
C GLN A 484 -8.54 20.49 -14.45
N TYR A 485 -9.03 19.99 -13.31
CA TYR A 485 -8.23 19.10 -12.47
C TYR A 485 -7.91 17.78 -13.17
N LEU A 486 -8.88 17.20 -13.89
CA LEU A 486 -8.65 16.02 -14.72
C LEU A 486 -7.68 16.30 -15.87
N VAL A 487 -7.86 17.41 -16.59
CA VAL A 487 -6.92 17.83 -17.65
C VAL A 487 -5.49 17.92 -17.11
N ASN A 488 -5.31 18.55 -15.94
CA ASN A 488 -4.00 18.63 -15.28
C ASN A 488 -3.47 17.24 -14.91
N ALA A 489 -4.31 16.36 -14.37
CA ALA A 489 -3.94 15.03 -13.92
C ALA A 489 -3.53 14.10 -15.07
N MET A 490 -3.94 14.36 -16.31
CA MET A 490 -3.61 13.55 -17.49
C MET A 490 -2.17 13.71 -17.99
N HIS A 491 -1.41 14.68 -17.45
CA HIS A 491 0.01 14.88 -17.74
C HIS A 491 0.78 13.53 -17.73
N PRO A 492 1.64 13.23 -18.73
CA PRO A 492 2.16 14.10 -19.77
C PRO A 492 1.28 14.20 -21.02
N ALA A 493 0.18 13.44 -21.10
CA ALA A 493 -0.71 13.50 -22.24
C ALA A 493 -1.49 14.82 -22.23
N VAL A 494 -1.63 15.42 -23.40
CA VAL A 494 -2.40 16.64 -23.59
C VAL A 494 -3.84 16.25 -23.89
N ALA A 495 -4.76 16.60 -23.00
CA ALA A 495 -6.19 16.42 -23.24
C ALA A 495 -6.66 17.41 -24.31
N VAL A 496 -7.34 16.90 -25.34
CA VAL A 496 -7.96 17.68 -26.42
C VAL A 496 -9.42 17.96 -26.07
N GLU A 497 -10.15 16.92 -25.67
CA GLU A 497 -11.53 16.99 -25.22
C GLU A 497 -11.75 16.07 -24.02
N VAL A 498 -12.68 16.44 -23.15
CA VAL A 498 -13.02 15.67 -21.96
C VAL A 498 -14.53 15.62 -21.79
N LEU A 499 -15.08 14.42 -21.62
CA LEU A 499 -16.48 14.20 -21.30
C LEU A 499 -16.59 13.54 -19.92
N ILE A 500 -17.26 14.20 -18.97
CA ILE A 500 -17.49 13.67 -17.62
C ILE A 500 -18.98 13.42 -17.42
N ARG A 501 -19.35 12.20 -16.99
CA ARG A 501 -20.72 11.85 -16.59
C ARG A 501 -20.72 11.03 -15.30
N GLY A 502 -21.21 11.62 -14.21
CA GLY A 502 -21.18 11.02 -12.88
C GLY A 502 -19.74 10.78 -12.40
N ASP A 503 -19.38 9.51 -12.22
CA ASP A 503 -18.04 9.06 -11.81
C ASP A 503 -17.22 8.49 -12.98
N ASN A 504 -17.59 8.80 -14.22
CA ASN A 504 -16.90 8.36 -15.42
C ASN A 504 -16.36 9.55 -16.19
N ALA A 505 -15.19 9.40 -16.78
CA ALA A 505 -14.61 10.37 -17.67
C ALA A 505 -13.96 9.69 -18.88
N ILE A 506 -14.24 10.23 -20.07
CA ILE A 506 -13.48 9.93 -21.30
C ILE A 506 -12.63 11.15 -21.61
N VAL A 507 -11.33 10.92 -21.86
CA VAL A 507 -10.38 11.95 -22.25
C VAL A 507 -9.88 11.64 -23.65
N ALA A 508 -10.18 12.49 -24.63
CA ALA A 508 -9.56 12.45 -25.93
C ALA A 508 -8.15 13.06 -25.86
N VAL A 509 -7.16 12.34 -26.39
CA VAL A 509 -5.78 12.81 -26.53
C VAL A 509 -5.34 12.66 -28.00
N PRO A 510 -4.30 13.38 -28.46
CA PRO A 510 -3.78 13.18 -29.82
C PRO A 510 -3.50 11.70 -30.07
N PRO A 511 -3.79 11.15 -31.26
CA PRO A 511 -3.63 9.71 -31.54
C PRO A 511 -2.24 9.15 -31.18
N LEU A 512 -1.18 9.94 -31.41
CA LEU A 512 0.20 9.60 -31.07
C LEU A 512 0.47 9.55 -29.54
N GLN A 513 -0.36 10.22 -28.74
CA GLN A 513 -0.26 10.28 -27.28
C GLN A 513 -1.23 9.35 -26.55
N VAL A 514 -2.08 8.58 -27.24
CA VAL A 514 -2.96 7.59 -26.60
C VAL A 514 -2.19 6.64 -25.67
N PRO A 515 -1.03 6.09 -26.06
CA PRO A 515 -0.23 5.26 -25.16
C PRO A 515 0.23 5.99 -23.90
N SER A 516 0.54 7.29 -24.00
CA SER A 516 0.90 8.13 -22.85
C SER A 516 -0.32 8.46 -21.98
N GLY A 517 -1.48 8.69 -22.60
CA GLY A 517 -2.75 8.96 -21.91
C GLY A 517 -3.21 7.76 -21.09
N VAL A 518 -3.16 6.57 -21.66
CA VAL A 518 -3.44 5.30 -20.95
C VAL A 518 -2.32 4.99 -19.95
N GLY A 519 -1.06 5.09 -20.37
CA GLY A 519 0.12 4.70 -19.60
C GLY A 519 0.38 3.19 -19.66
N GLN A 520 1.61 2.79 -19.33
CA GLN A 520 1.99 1.37 -19.25
C GLN A 520 1.09 0.65 -18.23
N GLY A 521 0.37 -0.38 -18.67
CA GLY A 521 -0.57 -1.11 -17.82
C GLY A 521 -1.82 -0.31 -17.40
N GLY A 522 -2.10 0.84 -18.02
CA GLY A 522 -3.21 1.72 -17.63
C GLY A 522 -2.91 2.68 -16.49
N VAL A 523 -1.65 2.73 -16.04
CA VAL A 523 -1.23 3.47 -14.83
C VAL A 523 -1.55 4.97 -14.89
N ASN A 524 -1.39 5.62 -16.04
CA ASN A 524 -1.56 7.07 -16.10
C ASN A 524 -3.03 7.47 -15.91
N ALA A 525 -3.94 6.84 -16.66
CA ALA A 525 -5.37 7.05 -16.53
C ALA A 525 -5.87 6.62 -15.14
N GLU A 526 -5.35 5.53 -14.57
CA GLU A 526 -5.70 5.09 -13.22
C GLU A 526 -5.29 6.12 -12.15
N LEU A 527 -4.05 6.61 -12.19
CA LEU A 527 -3.56 7.63 -11.25
C LEU A 527 -4.34 8.95 -11.39
N ALA A 528 -4.65 9.36 -12.61
CA ALA A 528 -5.48 10.55 -12.86
C ALA A 528 -6.90 10.38 -12.31
N GLY A 529 -7.49 9.19 -12.50
CA GLY A 529 -8.78 8.84 -11.94
C GLY A 529 -8.80 8.84 -10.41
N LYS A 530 -7.73 8.35 -9.78
CA LYS A 530 -7.58 8.38 -8.32
C LYS A 530 -7.57 9.82 -7.82
N LEU A 531 -6.68 10.67 -8.32
CA LEU A 531 -6.61 12.08 -7.90
C LEU A 531 -7.94 12.83 -8.02
N THR A 532 -8.72 12.54 -9.06
CA THR A 532 -9.97 13.25 -9.37
C THR A 532 -11.24 12.56 -8.85
N GLY A 533 -11.11 11.37 -8.26
CA GLY A 533 -12.26 10.52 -7.90
C GLY A 533 -13.10 10.10 -9.11
N LEU A 534 -12.49 9.93 -10.29
CA LEU A 534 -13.15 9.55 -11.53
C LEU A 534 -12.65 8.18 -12.02
N TYR A 535 -13.48 7.48 -12.78
CA TYR A 535 -13.02 6.39 -13.63
C TYR A 535 -12.66 6.98 -14.99
N VAL A 536 -11.36 7.05 -15.28
CA VAL A 536 -10.83 7.74 -16.46
C VAL A 536 -10.43 6.72 -17.52
N GLU A 537 -10.81 6.99 -18.77
CA GLU A 537 -10.35 6.25 -19.94
C GLU A 537 -9.86 7.25 -21.00
N ALA A 538 -8.70 6.95 -21.61
CA ALA A 538 -8.11 7.79 -22.64
C ALA A 538 -8.36 7.19 -24.03
N VAL A 539 -8.84 8.01 -24.96
CA VAL A 539 -9.14 7.63 -26.35
C VAL A 539 -8.46 8.57 -27.35
N ALA A 540 -8.39 8.19 -28.61
CA ALA A 540 -7.85 9.07 -29.65
C ALA A 540 -8.80 10.23 -29.95
N ALA A 541 -8.26 11.42 -30.21
CA ALA A 541 -9.03 12.54 -30.71
C ALA A 541 -9.73 12.17 -32.03
N GLY A 542 -10.98 12.61 -32.20
CA GLY A 542 -11.88 12.19 -33.28
C GLY A 542 -12.74 10.96 -32.97
N THR A 543 -12.56 10.32 -31.81
CA THR A 543 -13.51 9.30 -31.32
C THR A 543 -14.79 9.97 -30.84
N ASP A 544 -15.96 9.40 -31.16
CA ASP A 544 -17.24 9.83 -30.58
C ASP A 544 -17.25 9.56 -29.06
N LEU A 545 -17.20 10.64 -28.27
CA LEU A 545 -17.11 10.56 -26.83
C LEU A 545 -18.38 10.03 -26.17
N GLU A 546 -19.56 10.23 -26.76
CA GLU A 546 -20.81 9.72 -26.21
C GLU A 546 -20.89 8.20 -26.36
N VAL A 547 -20.46 7.68 -27.50
CA VAL A 547 -20.35 6.22 -27.72
C VAL A 547 -19.33 5.61 -26.75
N ALA A 548 -18.14 6.20 -26.65
CA ALA A 548 -17.09 5.73 -25.72
C ALA A 548 -17.56 5.76 -24.25
N MET A 549 -18.32 6.79 -23.86
CA MET A 549 -18.89 6.91 -22.52
C MET A 549 -19.94 5.82 -22.25
N SER A 550 -20.81 5.53 -23.21
CA SER A 550 -21.80 4.45 -23.10
C SER A 550 -21.11 3.09 -22.91
N ASP A 551 -20.13 2.78 -23.75
CA ASP A 551 -19.35 1.54 -23.67
C ASP A 551 -18.64 1.40 -22.32
N LEU A 552 -18.05 2.49 -21.83
CA LEU A 552 -17.40 2.52 -20.53
C LEU A 552 -18.38 2.20 -19.41
N GLN A 553 -19.55 2.82 -19.42
CA GLN A 553 -20.59 2.59 -18.41
C GLN A 553 -21.08 1.14 -18.42
N ASP A 554 -21.25 0.54 -19.61
CA ASP A 554 -21.65 -0.86 -19.75
C ASP A 554 -20.57 -1.81 -19.24
N ARG A 555 -19.29 -1.58 -19.58
CA ARG A 555 -18.17 -2.36 -19.02
C ARG A 555 -18.14 -2.28 -17.50
N ARG A 556 -18.37 -1.09 -16.92
CA ARG A 556 -18.41 -0.92 -15.46
C ARG A 556 -19.61 -1.60 -14.81
N ARG A 557 -20.79 -1.58 -15.46
CA ARG A 557 -21.98 -2.32 -14.98
C ARG A 557 -21.68 -3.81 -14.91
N ARG A 558 -21.11 -4.40 -15.97
CA ARG A 558 -20.74 -5.82 -16.02
C ARG A 558 -19.70 -6.21 -14.96
N ARG A 559 -18.70 -5.36 -14.72
CA ARG A 559 -17.69 -5.56 -13.65
C ARG A 559 -18.21 -5.40 -12.22
N ARG A 560 -19.38 -4.77 -12.02
CA ARG A 560 -20.03 -4.68 -10.70
C ARG A 560 -20.90 -5.91 -10.41
N THR A 561 -21.36 -6.59 -11.46
CA THR A 561 -22.21 -7.79 -11.38
C THR A 561 -21.44 -9.11 -11.44
N ALA A 562 -20.16 -9.07 -11.86
CA ALA A 562 -19.19 -10.16 -11.80
C ALA A 562 -18.30 -10.00 -10.56
#